data_AF-A0A834I425-F1
#
_entry.id   AF-A0A834I425-F1
#
_cell.length_a   1.000
_cell.length_b   1.000
_cell.length_c   1.000
_cell.angle_alpha   90.00
_cell.angle_beta   90.00
_cell.angle_gamma   90.00
#
_symmetry.space_group_name_H-M   'P 1'
#
loop_
_entity.id
_entity.type
_entity.pdbx_description
1 polymer ?
#
loop_
_entity_poly.entity_id
_entity_poly.type
_entity_poly.pdbx_seq_one_letter_code
_entity_poly.pdbx_strand_id
1 'polypeptide(L)'
;MPVCHVGWGISWYINGLLIPVINVVRGKTYTFVVEGGHDSEVAAKYHPFYITDDPIGGYIYKTQEERKNITIFAGASQAKDGTVIPTGTGRLCNWTPTGDKEADDFESFGAYQRTLQLKCDQGEPGVIQWTPDENTPDTVYYQCFSHRHLGWKINVLDACDEEGGASELRPVAVRDPAHILDGFEIGSDVDIDGGASTIQETRRALHL
;
A
#
# COMPACT_ATOMS: atom_id res chain seq x y z
N MET A 1 -8.95 -35.69 10.05
CA MET A 1 -8.26 -34.91 9.01
C MET A 1 -7.71 -33.68 9.70
N PRO A 2 -6.39 -33.51 9.87
CA PRO A 2 -5.87 -32.31 10.48
C PRO A 2 -6.04 -31.15 9.48
N VAL A 3 -6.68 -30.08 9.93
CA VAL A 3 -6.76 -28.81 9.19
C VAL A 3 -5.40 -28.14 9.34
N CYS A 4 -4.53 -28.27 8.34
CA CYS A 4 -3.33 -27.45 8.28
C CYS A 4 -3.77 -26.00 8.04
N HIS A 5 -3.46 -25.13 8.99
CA HIS A 5 -3.47 -23.68 8.81
C HIS A 5 -2.52 -23.35 7.66
N VAL A 6 -3.04 -23.11 6.45
CA VAL A 6 -2.23 -22.65 5.32
C VAL A 6 -2.08 -21.14 5.41
N GLY A 7 -1.25 -20.68 6.34
CA GLY A 7 -0.63 -19.36 6.21
C GLY A 7 0.37 -19.46 5.07
N TRP A 8 0.05 -18.90 3.91
CA TRP A 8 0.89 -19.01 2.70
C TRP A 8 2.24 -18.28 2.80
N GLY A 9 2.58 -17.68 3.94
CA GLY A 9 3.84 -16.93 4.11
C GLY A 9 3.99 -15.73 3.16
N ILE A 10 2.89 -15.28 2.55
CA ILE A 10 2.86 -14.19 1.56
C ILE A 10 2.15 -12.99 2.20
N SER A 11 2.57 -11.78 1.82
CA SER A 11 2.03 -10.53 2.34
C SER A 11 2.19 -9.43 1.29
N TRP A 12 1.30 -8.44 1.30
CA TRP A 12 1.42 -7.30 0.38
C TRP A 12 2.54 -6.35 0.82
N TYR A 13 3.42 -6.00 -0.12
CA TYR A 13 4.28 -4.84 -0.05
C TYR A 13 3.69 -3.68 -0.83
N ILE A 14 3.36 -2.59 -0.15
CA ILE A 14 2.75 -1.41 -0.75
C ILE A 14 3.71 -0.23 -0.61
N ASN A 15 4.20 0.30 -1.73
CA ASN A 15 5.24 1.34 -1.78
C ASN A 15 6.47 1.01 -0.89
N GLY A 16 6.87 -0.28 -0.86
CA GLY A 16 8.03 -0.76 -0.10
C GLY A 16 7.78 -1.02 1.40
N LEU A 17 6.56 -0.80 1.89
CA LEU A 17 6.16 -1.13 3.27
C LEU A 17 5.43 -2.48 3.30
N LEU A 18 5.76 -3.32 4.27
CA LEU A 18 5.08 -4.60 4.51
C LEU A 18 3.74 -4.35 5.21
N ILE A 19 2.63 -4.81 4.60
CA ILE A 19 1.24 -4.74 5.11
C ILE A 19 0.82 -3.41 5.77
N PRO A 20 1.08 -2.25 5.14
CA PRO A 20 0.81 -0.97 5.79
C PRO A 20 -0.70 -0.72 5.92
N VAL A 21 -1.10 -0.05 7.00
CA VAL A 21 -2.41 0.62 7.00
C VAL A 21 -2.37 1.74 5.97
N ILE A 22 -3.33 1.76 5.06
CA ILE A 22 -3.47 2.83 4.07
C ILE A 22 -4.43 3.88 4.62
N ASN A 23 -4.11 5.16 4.44
CA ASN A 23 -5.07 6.24 4.66
C ASN A 23 -5.46 6.84 3.31
N VAL A 24 -6.76 7.01 3.10
CA VAL A 24 -7.35 7.69 1.94
C VAL A 24 -8.34 8.73 2.44
N VAL A 25 -8.71 9.65 1.56
CA VAL A 25 -9.65 10.74 1.85
C VAL A 25 -10.82 10.66 0.88
N ARG A 26 -12.04 10.79 1.39
CA ARG A 26 -13.28 10.83 0.59
C ARG A 26 -13.18 11.91 -0.49
N GLY A 27 -13.72 11.61 -1.67
CA GLY A 27 -13.70 12.48 -2.85
C GLY A 27 -12.34 12.56 -3.58
N LYS A 28 -11.25 11.99 -3.04
CA LYS A 28 -9.95 11.94 -3.74
C LYS A 28 -9.79 10.62 -4.50
N THR A 29 -9.32 10.68 -5.74
CA THR A 29 -9.04 9.48 -6.56
C THR A 29 -7.63 8.95 -6.27
N TYR A 30 -7.53 7.65 -6.05
CA TYR A 30 -6.28 6.92 -5.82
C TYR A 30 -6.07 5.89 -6.92
N THR A 31 -4.82 5.74 -7.34
CA THR A 31 -4.43 4.76 -8.37
C THR A 31 -3.60 3.66 -7.72
N PHE A 32 -4.09 2.42 -7.78
CA PHE A 32 -3.41 1.22 -7.30
C PHE A 32 -2.82 0.47 -8.50
N VAL A 33 -1.51 0.35 -8.53
CA VAL A 33 -0.73 -0.40 -9.52
C VAL A 33 -0.46 -1.78 -8.93
N VAL A 34 -1.12 -2.81 -9.48
CA VAL A 34 -1.18 -4.14 -8.88
C VAL A 34 -0.28 -5.11 -9.62
N GLU A 35 0.64 -5.72 -8.88
CA GLU A 35 1.60 -6.70 -9.39
C GLU A 35 1.54 -8.02 -8.60
N GLY A 36 0.31 -8.49 -8.32
CA GLY A 36 0.02 -9.73 -7.58
C GLY A 36 -0.06 -10.99 -8.44
N GLY A 37 0.20 -10.89 -9.75
CA GLY A 37 0.05 -12.00 -10.68
C GLY A 37 -1.37 -12.22 -11.20
N HIS A 38 -1.47 -12.94 -12.32
CA HIS A 38 -2.70 -13.09 -13.12
C HIS A 38 -2.95 -14.52 -13.60
N ASP A 39 -2.10 -15.48 -13.20
CA ASP A 39 -2.19 -16.87 -13.64
C ASP A 39 -3.08 -17.70 -12.71
N SER A 40 -4.38 -17.75 -13.00
CA SER A 40 -5.35 -18.47 -12.17
C SER A 40 -5.13 -20.00 -12.09
N GLU A 41 -4.29 -20.57 -12.94
CA GLU A 41 -3.96 -22.01 -12.90
C GLU A 41 -2.94 -22.32 -11.79
N VAL A 42 -2.16 -21.31 -11.38
CA VAL A 42 -1.11 -21.44 -10.36
C VAL A 42 -1.46 -20.56 -9.18
N ALA A 43 -2.06 -21.13 -8.13
CA ALA A 43 -2.49 -20.39 -6.94
C ALA A 43 -1.39 -19.49 -6.34
N ALA A 44 -0.14 -19.96 -6.29
CA ALA A 44 1.00 -19.18 -5.78
C ALA A 44 1.32 -17.92 -6.61
N LYS A 45 0.81 -17.82 -7.85
CA LYS A 45 0.99 -16.70 -8.79
C LYS A 45 -0.31 -15.94 -9.10
N TYR A 46 -1.37 -16.17 -8.33
CA TYR A 46 -2.67 -15.54 -8.56
C TYR A 46 -3.20 -14.86 -7.31
N HIS A 47 -2.90 -13.56 -7.20
CA HIS A 47 -3.33 -12.75 -6.06
C HIS A 47 -4.02 -11.47 -6.53
N PRO A 48 -5.25 -11.55 -7.06
CA PRO A 48 -5.95 -10.37 -7.52
C PRO A 48 -6.28 -9.44 -6.35
N PHE A 49 -5.96 -8.16 -6.47
CA PHE A 49 -6.26 -7.15 -5.46
C PHE A 49 -7.69 -6.61 -5.62
N TYR A 50 -8.39 -6.42 -4.51
CA TYR A 50 -9.67 -5.71 -4.48
C TYR A 50 -9.88 -4.98 -3.15
N ILE A 51 -10.78 -4.01 -3.15
CA ILE A 51 -11.16 -3.21 -1.97
C ILE A 51 -12.59 -3.58 -1.57
N THR A 52 -12.80 -3.89 -0.29
CA THR A 52 -14.06 -4.43 0.22
C THR A 52 -14.28 -4.07 1.69
N ASP A 53 -15.52 -4.20 2.17
CA ASP A 53 -15.84 -4.13 3.60
C ASP A 53 -15.54 -5.45 4.36
N ASP A 54 -15.22 -6.53 3.65
CA ASP A 54 -14.88 -7.83 4.25
C ASP A 54 -13.42 -7.88 4.77
N PRO A 55 -13.21 -8.05 6.10
CA PRO A 55 -11.87 -8.17 6.68
C PRO A 55 -11.16 -9.50 6.36
N ILE A 56 -11.86 -10.46 5.75
CA ILE A 56 -11.32 -11.81 5.51
C ILE A 56 -10.74 -11.96 4.11
N GLY A 57 -11.32 -11.33 3.08
CA GLY A 57 -10.88 -11.56 1.70
C GLY A 57 -11.29 -12.93 1.15
N GLY A 58 -10.64 -13.36 0.08
CA GLY A 58 -10.90 -14.67 -0.55
C GLY A 58 -12.32 -14.80 -1.09
N TYR A 59 -12.85 -13.74 -1.71
CA TYR A 59 -14.21 -13.65 -2.24
C TYR A 59 -14.63 -14.85 -3.08
N ILE A 60 -13.71 -15.42 -3.88
CA ILE A 60 -14.00 -16.57 -4.74
C ILE A 60 -14.53 -17.78 -3.95
N TYR A 61 -14.16 -17.92 -2.67
CA TYR A 61 -14.57 -19.00 -1.78
C TYR A 61 -15.72 -18.63 -0.84
N LYS A 62 -16.35 -17.47 -1.02
CA LYS A 62 -17.54 -17.08 -0.25
C LYS A 62 -18.80 -17.74 -0.84
N THR A 63 -19.70 -18.15 0.05
CA THR A 63 -21.04 -18.62 -0.28
C THR A 63 -21.90 -17.48 -0.83
N GLN A 64 -23.01 -17.80 -1.49
CA GLN A 64 -23.92 -16.77 -2.01
C GLN A 64 -24.49 -15.89 -0.89
N GLU A 65 -24.78 -16.45 0.28
CA GLU A 65 -25.29 -15.67 1.43
C GLU A 65 -24.23 -14.74 2.03
N GLU A 66 -22.96 -15.18 2.10
CA GLU A 66 -21.87 -14.29 2.50
C GLU A 66 -21.70 -13.15 1.51
N ARG A 67 -21.70 -13.45 0.20
CA ARG A 67 -21.53 -12.45 -0.87
C ARG A 67 -22.59 -11.35 -0.86
N LYS A 68 -23.84 -11.67 -0.47
CA LYS A 68 -24.92 -10.67 -0.34
C LYS A 68 -24.64 -9.60 0.72
N ASN A 69 -23.78 -9.91 1.69
CA ASN A 69 -23.42 -9.01 2.79
C ASN A 69 -22.02 -8.40 2.61
N ILE A 70 -21.44 -8.50 1.41
CA ILE A 70 -20.12 -7.97 1.09
C ILE A 70 -20.26 -6.90 0.02
N THR A 71 -19.70 -5.73 0.31
CA THR A 71 -19.55 -4.64 -0.65
C THR A 71 -18.14 -4.69 -1.25
N ILE A 72 -18.05 -4.66 -2.57
CA ILE A 72 -16.79 -4.46 -3.29
C ILE A 72 -16.75 -3.03 -3.80
N PHE A 73 -15.77 -2.26 -3.36
CA PHE A 73 -15.60 -0.85 -3.71
C PHE A 73 -14.75 -0.66 -4.97
N ALA A 74 -13.77 -1.54 -5.20
CA ALA A 74 -12.90 -1.50 -6.37
C ALA A 74 -12.19 -2.84 -6.62
N GLY A 75 -11.65 -3.03 -7.82
CA GLY A 75 -10.83 -4.20 -8.16
C GLY A 75 -11.61 -5.47 -8.51
N ALA A 76 -12.91 -5.37 -8.74
CA ALA A 76 -13.69 -6.40 -9.41
C ALA A 76 -14.80 -5.78 -10.27
N SER A 77 -15.31 -6.55 -11.23
CA SER A 77 -16.43 -6.21 -12.09
C SER A 77 -17.47 -7.32 -12.07
N GLN A 78 -18.74 -6.99 -12.30
CA GLN A 78 -19.80 -7.97 -12.47
C GLN A 78 -20.03 -8.25 -13.96
N ALA A 79 -19.94 -9.53 -14.33
CA ALA A 79 -20.35 -10.02 -15.63
C ALA A 79 -21.89 -10.05 -15.75
N LYS A 80 -22.38 -10.24 -16.98
CA LYS A 80 -23.83 -10.22 -17.28
C LYS A 80 -24.63 -11.32 -16.57
N ASP A 81 -23.97 -12.43 -16.24
CA ASP A 81 -24.54 -13.56 -15.51
C ASP A 81 -24.48 -13.37 -13.98
N GLY A 82 -24.00 -12.22 -13.50
CA GLY A 82 -23.80 -11.93 -12.08
C GLY A 82 -22.48 -12.46 -11.51
N THR A 83 -21.62 -13.09 -12.33
CA THR A 83 -20.30 -13.54 -11.90
C THR A 83 -19.42 -12.33 -11.59
N VAL A 84 -18.83 -12.30 -10.40
CA VAL A 84 -17.84 -11.27 -10.04
C VAL A 84 -16.46 -11.71 -10.50
N ILE A 85 -15.85 -10.91 -11.36
CA ILE A 85 -14.53 -11.16 -11.96
C ILE A 85 -13.55 -10.13 -11.40
N PRO A 86 -12.43 -10.54 -10.78
CA PRO A 86 -11.45 -9.60 -10.28
C PRO A 86 -10.76 -8.85 -11.44
N THR A 87 -10.54 -7.55 -11.26
CA THR A 87 -9.88 -6.69 -12.24
C THR A 87 -8.52 -6.18 -11.75
N GLY A 88 -8.21 -6.35 -10.46
CA GLY A 88 -6.89 -6.08 -9.89
C GLY A 88 -5.87 -7.17 -10.16
N THR A 89 -5.75 -7.61 -11.40
CA THR A 89 -4.75 -8.59 -11.83
C THR A 89 -3.69 -7.92 -12.69
N GLY A 90 -2.45 -8.40 -12.61
CA GLY A 90 -1.32 -7.84 -13.35
C GLY A 90 -0.16 -8.83 -13.41
N ARG A 91 1.00 -8.41 -13.93
CA ARG A 91 2.24 -9.20 -13.80
C ARG A 91 2.52 -9.53 -12.33
N LEU A 92 3.30 -10.57 -12.08
CA LEU A 92 3.71 -10.90 -10.71
C LEU A 92 5.04 -10.21 -10.40
N CYS A 93 5.09 -9.44 -9.32
CA CYS A 93 6.33 -8.98 -8.72
C CYS A 93 6.41 -9.44 -7.28
N ASN A 94 7.54 -10.03 -6.89
CA ASN A 94 7.77 -10.49 -5.52
C ASN A 94 9.12 -10.03 -4.95
N TRP A 95 9.16 -9.73 -3.67
CA TRP A 95 10.41 -9.50 -2.93
C TRP A 95 11.08 -10.83 -2.62
N THR A 96 12.23 -11.07 -3.23
CA THR A 96 13.00 -12.30 -3.09
C THR A 96 14.31 -12.03 -2.36
N PRO A 97 14.71 -12.81 -1.33
CA PRO A 97 16.00 -12.65 -0.69
C PRO A 97 17.16 -12.88 -1.66
N THR A 98 18.22 -12.10 -1.49
CA THR A 98 19.48 -12.29 -2.20
C THR A 98 20.45 -13.08 -1.31
N GLY A 99 20.96 -14.20 -1.81
CA GLY A 99 21.89 -15.08 -1.09
C GLY A 99 21.20 -16.30 -0.47
N ASP A 100 21.94 -17.01 0.39
CA ASP A 100 21.54 -18.32 0.92
C ASP A 100 20.98 -18.27 2.36
N LYS A 101 20.88 -17.06 2.96
CA LYS A 101 20.37 -16.87 4.32
C LYS A 101 18.86 -16.72 4.32
N GLU A 102 18.21 -17.40 5.24
CA GLU A 102 16.77 -17.34 5.48
C GLU A 102 16.41 -16.20 6.44
N ALA A 103 15.13 -15.86 6.55
CA ALA A 103 14.67 -14.76 7.41
C ALA A 103 15.10 -14.91 8.89
N ASP A 104 15.12 -16.15 9.39
CA ASP A 104 15.48 -16.48 10.78
C ASP A 104 17.00 -16.32 11.06
N ASP A 105 17.84 -16.19 10.04
CA ASP A 105 19.28 -15.97 10.18
C ASP A 105 19.65 -14.50 10.48
N PHE A 106 18.66 -13.60 10.49
CA PHE A 106 18.86 -12.16 10.70
C PHE A 106 18.39 -11.72 12.08
N GLU A 107 19.18 -10.85 12.72
CA GLU A 107 18.88 -10.30 14.06
C GLU A 107 17.58 -9.47 14.11
N SER A 108 17.09 -9.01 12.97
CA SER A 108 15.86 -8.22 12.87
C SER A 108 15.24 -8.30 11.49
N PHE A 109 13.93 -8.07 11.40
CA PHE A 109 13.22 -7.95 10.12
C PHE A 109 13.84 -6.87 9.22
N GLY A 110 14.27 -5.74 9.79
CA GLY A 110 14.92 -4.68 9.00
C GLY A 110 16.25 -5.11 8.38
N ALA A 111 16.99 -6.02 9.01
CA ALA A 111 18.21 -6.59 8.42
C ALA A 111 17.89 -7.54 7.26
N TYR A 112 16.87 -8.39 7.42
CA TYR A 112 16.37 -9.24 6.34
C TYR A 112 15.80 -8.43 5.17
N GLN A 113 14.99 -7.41 5.43
CA GLN A 113 14.36 -6.59 4.38
C GLN A 113 15.40 -5.93 3.47
N ARG A 114 16.60 -5.60 3.97
CA ARG A 114 17.69 -5.03 3.18
C ARG A 114 18.34 -6.02 2.20
N THR A 115 18.11 -7.33 2.35
CA THR A 115 18.59 -8.35 1.41
C THR A 115 17.55 -8.68 0.34
N LEU A 116 16.36 -8.10 0.40
CA LEU A 116 15.31 -8.39 -0.57
C LEU A 116 15.55 -7.62 -1.87
N GLN A 117 15.34 -8.31 -3.00
CA GLN A 117 15.29 -7.72 -4.33
C GLN A 117 13.91 -7.97 -4.94
N LEU A 118 13.31 -6.92 -5.49
CA LEU A 118 12.07 -7.04 -6.24
C LEU A 118 12.35 -7.73 -7.58
N LYS A 119 11.70 -8.86 -7.84
CA LYS A 119 11.76 -9.60 -9.09
C LYS A 119 10.37 -9.60 -9.72
N CYS A 120 10.30 -9.31 -11.02
CA CYS A 120 9.05 -9.22 -11.75
C CYS A 120 9.05 -10.16 -12.96
N ASP A 121 7.92 -10.85 -13.16
CA ASP A 121 7.61 -11.55 -14.41
C ASP A 121 7.42 -10.52 -15.54
N GLN A 122 7.58 -10.96 -16.79
CA GLN A 122 7.31 -10.11 -17.96
C GLN A 122 5.82 -9.77 -18.05
N GLY A 123 5.51 -8.57 -18.54
CA GLY A 123 4.14 -8.09 -18.75
C GLY A 123 3.88 -6.73 -18.10
N GLU A 124 2.61 -6.35 -18.09
CA GLU A 124 2.12 -5.08 -17.55
C GLU A 124 1.50 -5.25 -16.16
N PRO A 125 1.60 -4.23 -15.29
CA PRO A 125 0.87 -4.22 -14.04
C PRO A 125 -0.64 -4.05 -14.28
N GLY A 126 -1.44 -4.48 -13.30
CA GLY A 126 -2.85 -4.12 -13.21
C GLY A 126 -3.01 -2.69 -12.72
N VAL A 127 -4.11 -2.03 -13.09
CA VAL A 127 -4.40 -0.67 -12.61
C VAL A 127 -5.84 -0.61 -12.12
N ILE A 128 -6.02 -0.18 -10.87
CA ILE A 128 -7.31 0.12 -10.28
C ILE A 128 -7.34 1.58 -9.87
N GLN A 129 -8.39 2.28 -10.29
CA GLN A 129 -8.70 3.61 -9.78
C GLN A 129 -9.90 3.51 -8.84
N TRP A 130 -9.79 4.18 -7.70
CA TRP A 130 -10.84 4.21 -6.70
C TRP A 130 -10.94 5.58 -6.04
N THR A 131 -12.16 6.06 -5.90
CA THR A 131 -12.52 7.31 -5.21
C THR A 131 -13.50 6.94 -4.11
N PRO A 132 -13.08 6.84 -2.84
CA PRO A 132 -14.02 6.67 -1.72
C PRO A 132 -15.01 7.84 -1.71
N ASP A 133 -16.29 7.55 -1.53
CA ASP A 133 -17.36 8.53 -1.48
C ASP A 133 -17.86 8.76 -0.04
N GLU A 134 -18.89 9.60 0.11
CA GLU A 134 -19.57 9.86 1.40
C GLU A 134 -20.20 8.61 2.05
N ASN A 135 -20.47 7.56 1.29
CA ASN A 135 -21.11 6.33 1.77
C ASN A 135 -20.09 5.25 2.12
N THR A 136 -18.82 5.44 1.74
CA THR A 136 -17.74 4.51 2.05
C THR A 136 -17.49 4.51 3.57
N PRO A 137 -17.48 3.36 4.26
CA PRO A 137 -17.21 3.30 5.69
C PRO A 137 -15.82 3.83 6.07
N ASP A 138 -15.65 4.31 7.30
CA ASP A 138 -14.36 4.81 7.82
C ASP A 138 -13.24 3.77 7.82
N THR A 139 -13.61 2.48 7.76
CA THR A 139 -12.66 1.38 7.60
C THR A 139 -13.17 0.42 6.54
N VAL A 140 -12.34 0.21 5.52
CA VAL A 140 -12.48 -0.84 4.53
C VAL A 140 -11.17 -1.63 4.48
N TYR A 141 -11.10 -2.65 3.62
CA TYR A 141 -9.97 -3.55 3.55
C TYR A 141 -9.49 -3.66 2.11
N TYR A 142 -8.16 -3.63 1.93
CA TYR A 142 -7.59 -4.20 0.73
C TYR A 142 -7.34 -5.68 0.97
N GLN A 143 -7.72 -6.51 0.01
CA GLN A 143 -7.69 -7.96 0.16
C GLN A 143 -7.24 -8.63 -1.14
N CYS A 144 -6.84 -9.88 -1.01
CA CYS A 144 -6.71 -10.80 -2.12
C CYS A 144 -8.06 -11.46 -2.43
N PHE A 145 -8.45 -11.46 -3.69
CA PHE A 145 -9.71 -12.04 -4.14
C PHE A 145 -9.73 -13.57 -4.04
N SER A 146 -8.57 -14.21 -4.19
CA SER A 146 -8.39 -15.66 -4.12
C SER A 146 -8.01 -16.12 -2.71
N HIS A 147 -7.13 -15.41 -1.99
CA HIS A 147 -6.64 -15.85 -0.68
C HIS A 147 -7.31 -15.11 0.48
N ARG A 148 -7.78 -15.87 1.47
CA ARG A 148 -8.26 -15.31 2.74
C ARG A 148 -7.07 -14.83 3.58
N HIS A 149 -7.27 -13.75 4.32
CA HIS A 149 -6.30 -13.13 5.22
C HIS A 149 -5.02 -12.61 4.53
N LEU A 150 -5.07 -12.39 3.22
CA LEU A 150 -4.01 -11.75 2.45
C LEU A 150 -4.41 -10.31 2.14
N GLY A 151 -4.29 -9.45 3.14
CA GLY A 151 -4.76 -8.07 3.07
C GLY A 151 -4.64 -7.36 4.41
N TRP A 152 -5.03 -6.09 4.43
CA TRP A 152 -5.04 -5.28 5.64
C TRP A 152 -6.03 -4.11 5.50
N LYS A 153 -5.90 -3.13 6.40
CA LYS A 153 -6.86 -2.05 6.59
C LYS A 153 -6.58 -0.84 5.70
N ILE A 154 -7.66 -0.22 5.25
CA ILE A 154 -7.69 1.13 4.71
C ILE A 154 -8.57 1.97 5.64
N ASN A 155 -8.00 3.03 6.21
CA ASN A 155 -8.76 4.07 6.87
C ASN A 155 -9.23 5.09 5.84
N VAL A 156 -10.52 5.40 5.88
CA VAL A 156 -11.17 6.39 5.01
C VAL A 156 -11.47 7.62 5.86
N LEU A 157 -10.83 8.73 5.53
CA LEU A 157 -10.88 9.98 6.27
C LEU A 157 -11.75 11.01 5.53
N ASP A 158 -12.35 11.94 6.25
CA ASP A 158 -13.09 13.06 5.64
C ASP A 158 -12.16 14.15 5.11
N ALA A 159 -11.01 14.36 5.76
CA ALA A 159 -10.00 15.33 5.39
C ALA A 159 -8.59 14.82 5.74
N CYS A 160 -7.57 15.41 5.11
CA CYS A 160 -6.21 15.37 5.65
C CYS A 160 -6.11 16.45 6.73
N ASP A 161 -5.42 16.17 7.84
CA ASP A 161 -4.88 17.27 8.63
C ASP A 161 -3.95 18.07 7.70
N GLU A 162 -4.31 19.31 7.41
CA GLU A 162 -3.49 20.25 6.64
C GLU A 162 -2.13 20.35 7.35
N GLU A 163 -1.12 19.74 6.73
CA GLU A 163 0.28 19.71 7.15
C GLU A 163 0.50 19.39 8.64
N GLY A 164 0.97 18.17 8.92
CA GLY A 164 1.91 18.01 10.01
C GLY A 164 3.09 18.93 9.73
N GLY A 165 3.03 20.17 10.21
CA GLY A 165 4.06 21.17 10.02
C GLY A 165 5.38 20.50 10.29
N ALA A 166 6.31 20.59 9.34
CA ALA A 166 7.68 20.15 9.56
C ALA A 166 8.07 20.63 10.97
N SER A 167 8.54 19.72 11.83
CA SER A 167 9.07 20.15 13.13
C SER A 167 10.04 21.28 12.83
N GLU A 168 9.68 22.50 13.22
CA GLU A 168 10.61 23.62 13.12
C GLU A 168 11.85 23.15 13.85
N LEU A 169 12.95 23.00 13.10
CA LEU A 169 14.25 22.89 13.71
C LEU A 169 14.41 24.20 14.48
N ARG A 170 14.14 24.18 15.78
CA ARG A 170 14.47 25.29 16.66
C ARG A 170 15.96 25.18 16.90
N PRO A 171 16.80 26.05 16.29
CA PRO A 171 18.21 26.09 16.65
C PRO A 171 18.28 26.44 18.14
N VAL A 172 18.66 25.47 18.96
CA VAL A 172 19.07 25.76 20.33
C VAL A 172 20.44 26.40 20.21
N ALA A 173 20.49 27.72 20.34
CA ALA A 173 21.74 28.45 20.44
C ALA A 173 22.48 27.98 21.69
N VAL A 174 23.43 27.06 21.49
CA VAL A 174 24.43 26.75 22.52
C VAL A 174 25.35 27.96 22.56
N ARG A 175 25.33 28.70 23.66
CA ARG A 175 26.29 29.79 23.88
C ARG A 175 27.68 29.18 23.95
N ASP A 176 28.48 29.40 22.91
CA ASP A 176 29.90 29.10 22.92
C ASP A 176 30.60 30.09 23.89
N PRO A 177 31.24 29.62 24.97
CA PRO A 177 31.87 30.50 25.93
C PRO A 177 33.29 30.87 25.46
N ALA A 178 33.42 31.75 24.45
CA ALA A 178 34.71 32.35 24.10
C ALA A 178 34.62 33.49 23.06
N HIS A 179 35.00 34.71 23.51
CA HIS A 179 35.62 35.81 22.74
C HIS A 179 34.78 36.48 21.62
N ILE A 180 34.14 37.64 21.84
CA ILE A 180 34.70 39.00 21.69
C ILE A 180 35.79 39.12 20.59
N LEU A 181 35.43 39.57 19.38
CA LEU A 181 35.85 40.84 18.74
C LEU A 181 35.35 40.94 17.27
N ASP A 182 34.72 42.08 16.97
CA ASP A 182 34.60 42.84 15.70
C ASP A 182 34.10 42.18 14.39
N GLY A 183 32.85 42.54 14.05
CA GLY A 183 32.52 43.33 12.84
C GLY A 183 32.71 42.69 11.45
N PHE A 184 31.65 42.07 10.92
CA PHE A 184 31.47 41.91 9.47
C PHE A 184 29.98 41.76 9.10
N GLU A 185 29.44 42.72 8.35
CA GLU A 185 28.11 42.65 7.71
C GLU A 185 28.22 41.89 6.38
N ILE A 186 27.35 40.90 6.15
CA ILE A 186 26.87 40.55 4.80
C ILE A 186 25.40 40.17 4.91
N GLY A 187 24.54 40.97 4.27
CA GLY A 187 23.15 40.61 4.00
C GLY A 187 23.01 39.72 2.77
N SER A 188 21.90 38.97 2.72
CA SER A 188 21.32 38.51 1.46
C SER A 188 19.87 38.10 1.71
N ASP A 189 18.96 38.92 1.22
CA ASP A 189 17.57 38.57 0.95
C ASP A 189 17.54 37.36 -0.01
N VAL A 190 16.74 36.36 0.32
CA VAL A 190 16.37 35.29 -0.62
C VAL A 190 14.87 35.10 -0.54
N ASP A 191 14.17 35.87 -1.37
CA ASP A 191 12.83 35.54 -1.83
C ASP A 191 12.94 34.31 -2.74
N ILE A 192 12.30 33.21 -2.37
CA ILE A 192 11.97 32.14 -3.33
C ILE A 192 10.46 32.03 -3.38
N ASP A 193 9.97 32.63 -4.46
CA ASP A 193 8.64 32.59 -5.01
C ASP A 193 8.17 31.15 -5.30
N GLY A 194 6.85 31.00 -5.33
CA GLY A 194 6.14 29.74 -5.27
C GLY A 194 6.49 28.71 -6.36
N GLY A 195 6.55 27.45 -5.92
CA GLY A 195 6.59 26.28 -6.79
C GLY A 195 5.27 25.53 -6.73
N ALA A 196 4.64 25.41 -7.89
CA ALA A 196 3.36 24.77 -8.19
C ALA A 196 2.99 23.54 -7.35
N SER A 197 1.77 23.56 -6.80
CA SER A 197 1.05 22.39 -6.33
C SER A 197 0.84 21.42 -7.49
N THR A 198 1.78 20.49 -7.65
CA THR A 198 1.55 19.29 -8.45
C THR A 198 0.48 18.50 -7.71
N ILE A 199 -0.72 18.37 -8.29
CA ILE A 199 -1.69 17.37 -7.84
C ILE A 199 -1.03 16.02 -8.10
N GLN A 200 -0.27 15.55 -7.12
CA GLN A 200 0.40 14.28 -7.16
C GLN A 200 -0.69 13.23 -7.13
N GLU A 201 -1.00 12.66 -8.29
CA GLU A 201 -1.85 11.49 -8.40
C GLU A 201 -1.30 10.44 -7.42
N THR A 202 -2.08 10.13 -6.37
CA THR A 202 -1.59 9.29 -5.28
C THR A 202 -1.51 7.84 -5.76
N ARG A 203 -0.36 7.47 -6.33
CA ARG A 203 -0.08 6.13 -6.85
C ARG A 203 0.43 5.21 -5.76
N ARG A 204 -0.09 3.99 -5.72
CA ARG A 204 0.31 2.93 -4.78
C ARG A 204 0.67 1.69 -5.56
N ALA A 205 1.93 1.28 -5.52
CA ALA A 205 2.41 0.05 -6.14
C ALA A 205 2.33 -1.11 -5.15
N LEU A 206 1.71 -2.22 -5.56
CA LEU A 206 1.44 -3.39 -4.74
C LEU A 206 2.16 -4.60 -5.31
N HIS A 207 3.01 -5.19 -4.50
CA HIS A 207 3.83 -6.36 -4.82
C HIS A 207 3.64 -7.41 -3.71
N LEU A 208 4.12 -8.63 -3.96
CA LEU A 208 4.11 -9.71 -2.97
C LEU A 208 5.48 -9.90 -2.29
#